data_AF-V5GGG4-F1
#
_entry.id   AF-V5GGG4-F1
#
_cell.length_a   1.000
_cell.length_b   1.000
_cell.length_c   1.000
_cell.angle_alpha   90.00
_cell.angle_beta   90.00
_cell.angle_gamma   90.00
#
_symmetry.space_group_name_H-M   'P 1'
#
loop_
_entity.id
_entity.type
_entity.pdbx_description
1 polymer ?
#
loop_
_entity_poly.entity_id
_entity_poly.type
_entity_poly.pdbx_seq_one_letter_code
_entity_poly.pdbx_strand_id
1 'polypeptide(L)'
;MTVEIEDRAAFHLLGHPLPALIDLASTSGTTVDLFTLSLRQPIMLFLYPSTASPLRPTPAAWSTIPGATGCTPHLTSIPPHIPRLLVKQPSLAIFGLSTQAHVEQVEAKQRLNLPFGLLSDEKEELLQALEIPSFELEGKRYFRRMTLLLQGGQITRLDYPIHVPQEAGSRAEGLLRTEQELMDEVEARDAAAAASQTQA
;
A
#
# COMPACT_ATOMS: atom_id res chain seq x y z
N MET A 1 -26.85 6.83 14.28
CA MET A 1 -26.11 6.62 13.03
C MET A 1 -24.79 7.33 13.18
N THR A 2 -23.73 6.60 13.54
CA THR A 2 -22.38 7.15 13.57
C THR A 2 -21.94 7.35 12.13
N VAL A 3 -21.81 8.60 11.70
CA VAL A 3 -21.11 8.92 10.47
C VAL A 3 -19.67 8.46 10.70
N GLU A 4 -19.24 7.41 9.99
CA GLU A 4 -17.83 7.06 9.94
C GLU A 4 -17.09 8.29 9.43
N ILE A 5 -16.25 8.89 10.28
CA ILE A 5 -15.40 9.99 9.88
C ILE A 5 -14.42 9.42 8.86
N GLU A 6 -14.53 9.89 7.61
CA GLU A 6 -13.64 9.50 6.53
C GLU A 6 -12.20 9.89 6.91
N ASP A 7 -11.31 8.90 7.02
CA ASP A 7 -9.90 9.13 7.33
C ASP A 7 -9.17 9.62 6.07
N ARG A 8 -8.89 10.92 6.03
CA ARG A 8 -8.27 11.60 4.90
C ARG A 8 -6.76 11.83 5.06
N ALA A 9 -6.11 11.18 6.03
CA ALA A 9 -4.72 11.45 6.37
C ALA A 9 -3.72 11.21 5.22
N ALA A 10 -4.08 10.42 4.19
CA ALA A 10 -3.22 10.17 3.03
C ALA A 10 -3.54 11.05 1.81
N PHE A 11 -4.54 11.94 1.87
CA PHE A 11 -5.04 12.64 0.68
C PHE A 11 -3.98 13.53 0.02
N HIS A 12 -3.05 14.08 0.79
CA HIS A 12 -1.93 14.90 0.29
C HIS A 12 -0.93 14.10 -0.56
N LEU A 13 -0.95 12.76 -0.47
CA LEU A 13 -0.07 11.91 -1.26
C LEU A 13 -0.50 11.83 -2.73
N LEU A 14 -1.77 12.05 -3.05
CA LEU A 14 -2.24 11.97 -4.44
C LEU A 14 -1.61 13.07 -5.30
N GLY A 15 -0.85 12.68 -6.33
CA GLY A 15 -0.09 13.59 -7.18
C GLY A 15 1.24 14.06 -6.58
N HIS A 16 1.59 13.62 -5.37
CA HIS A 16 2.83 14.04 -4.72
C HIS A 16 4.05 13.47 -5.46
N PRO A 17 5.10 14.27 -5.73
CA PRO A 17 6.34 13.76 -6.31
C PRO A 17 7.05 12.83 -5.32
N LEU A 18 7.66 11.77 -5.83
CA LEU A 18 8.47 10.88 -5.00
C LEU A 18 9.79 11.58 -4.63
N PRO A 19 10.27 11.44 -3.38
CA PRO A 19 11.59 11.90 -3.00
C PRO A 19 12.65 11.12 -3.79
N ALA A 20 13.62 11.85 -4.35
CA ALA A 20 14.77 11.25 -5.02
C ALA A 20 15.83 10.82 -4.00
N LEU A 21 16.69 9.88 -4.40
CA LEU A 21 17.89 9.47 -3.66
C LEU A 21 17.61 8.78 -2.31
N ILE A 22 16.51 8.05 -2.18
CA ILE A 22 16.23 7.17 -1.05
C ILE A 22 16.40 5.71 -1.51
N ASP A 23 17.43 5.04 -0.99
CA ASP A 23 17.75 3.64 -1.29
C ASP A 23 17.13 2.69 -0.25
N LEU A 24 16.02 2.04 -0.62
CA LEU A 24 15.36 1.07 0.25
C LEU A 24 15.96 -0.32 0.10
N ALA A 25 16.35 -0.95 1.21
CA ALA A 25 16.87 -2.32 1.18
C ALA A 25 15.77 -3.31 0.78
N SER A 26 16.01 -4.10 -0.27
CA SER A 26 15.07 -5.07 -0.83
C SER A 26 15.48 -6.50 -0.50
N THR A 27 14.49 -7.36 -0.23
CA THR A 27 14.68 -8.81 -0.06
C THR A 27 15.22 -9.56 -1.28
N SER A 28 15.45 -8.86 -2.40
CA SER A 28 16.26 -9.36 -3.53
C SER A 28 17.77 -9.35 -3.26
N GLY A 29 18.22 -8.73 -2.15
CA GLY A 29 19.65 -8.52 -1.86
C GLY A 29 20.24 -7.27 -2.50
N THR A 30 19.39 -6.37 -3.00
CA THR A 30 19.77 -5.08 -3.63
C THR A 30 19.04 -3.92 -2.95
N THR A 31 19.34 -2.68 -3.34
CA THR A 31 18.52 -1.51 -2.99
C THR A 31 17.53 -1.18 -4.11
N VAL A 32 16.46 -0.45 -3.78
CA VAL A 32 15.47 0.07 -4.72
C VAL A 32 15.24 1.56 -4.43
N ASP A 33 15.54 2.40 -5.41
CA ASP A 33 15.08 3.78 -5.49
C ASP A 33 13.72 3.80 -6.20
N LEU A 34 12.66 4.14 -5.46
CA LEU A 34 11.29 4.20 -5.97
C LEU A 34 11.08 5.32 -7.00
N PHE A 35 11.73 6.47 -6.83
CA PHE A 35 11.65 7.57 -7.80
C PHE A 35 12.22 7.11 -9.13
N THR A 36 13.48 6.65 -9.15
CA THR A 36 14.18 6.21 -10.37
C THR A 36 13.52 5.00 -11.03
N LEU A 37 12.98 4.05 -10.25
CA LEU A 37 12.27 2.90 -10.81
C LEU A 37 10.92 3.32 -11.42
N SER A 38 10.18 4.22 -10.77
CA SER A 38 8.85 4.66 -11.25
C SER A 38 8.90 5.43 -12.58
N LEU A 39 10.05 6.03 -12.92
CA LEU A 39 10.29 6.65 -14.22
C LEU A 39 10.38 5.62 -15.37
N ARG A 40 10.69 4.36 -15.06
CA ARG A 40 10.88 3.29 -16.05
C ARG A 40 9.66 2.37 -16.16
N GLN A 41 8.98 2.11 -15.05
CA GLN A 41 7.80 1.26 -15.01
C GLN A 41 6.91 1.58 -13.80
N PRO A 42 5.59 1.34 -13.86
CA PRO A 42 4.71 1.53 -12.72
C PRO A 42 5.05 0.59 -11.56
N ILE A 43 4.81 1.05 -10.34
CA ILE A 43 5.06 0.29 -9.12
C ILE A 43 3.79 0.28 -8.28
N MET A 44 3.37 -0.91 -7.86
CA MET A 44 2.36 -1.08 -6.83
C MET A 44 3.02 -1.37 -5.49
N LEU A 45 2.85 -0.47 -4.55
CA LEU A 45 3.52 -0.47 -3.26
C LEU A 45 2.50 -0.68 -2.14
N PHE A 46 2.58 -1.82 -1.45
CA PHE A 46 1.69 -2.21 -0.37
C PHE A 46 2.33 -1.88 0.98
N LEU A 47 1.85 -0.83 1.64
CA LEU A 47 2.36 -0.39 2.94
C LEU A 47 1.62 -1.12 4.05
N TYR A 48 2.38 -1.64 5.03
CA TYR A 48 1.81 -2.33 6.18
C TYR A 48 2.55 -1.98 7.48
N PRO A 49 1.86 -2.03 8.63
CA PRO A 49 2.47 -1.72 9.92
C PRO A 49 3.69 -2.61 10.24
N SER A 50 3.47 -3.89 10.50
CA SER A 50 4.51 -4.88 10.84
C SER A 50 3.96 -6.29 10.72
N THR A 51 4.73 -7.20 10.15
CA THR A 51 4.51 -8.64 10.28
C THR A 51 5.08 -9.15 11.61
N ALA A 52 4.48 -10.21 12.16
CA ALA A 52 5.10 -10.91 13.28
C ALA A 52 6.42 -11.53 12.82
N SER A 53 7.46 -11.47 13.66
CA SER A 53 8.79 -12.00 13.37
C SER A 53 9.27 -12.90 14.51
N PRO A 54 9.96 -14.02 14.24
CA PRO A 54 10.64 -14.80 15.28
C PRO A 54 11.86 -14.05 15.86
N LEU A 55 12.36 -13.02 15.17
CA LEU A 55 13.53 -12.24 15.60
C LEU A 55 13.17 -11.18 16.65
N ARG A 56 11.89 -10.85 16.78
CA ARG A 56 11.41 -9.84 17.74
C ARG A 56 10.00 -10.16 18.23
N PRO A 57 9.76 -10.14 19.56
CA PRO A 57 8.41 -10.32 20.07
C PRO A 57 7.47 -9.23 19.57
N THR A 58 6.23 -9.61 19.32
CA THR A 58 5.16 -8.63 19.04
C THR A 58 4.81 -7.89 20.34
N PRO A 59 4.70 -6.55 20.32
CA PRO A 59 4.30 -5.77 21.50
C PRO A 59 3.00 -6.25 22.12
N ALA A 60 2.89 -6.21 23.45
CA ALA A 60 1.71 -6.72 24.17
C ALA A 60 0.43 -5.95 23.82
N ALA A 61 0.55 -4.63 23.60
CA ALA A 61 -0.56 -3.76 23.20
C ALA A 61 -0.88 -3.80 21.70
N TRP A 62 -0.21 -4.64 20.90
CA TRP A 62 -0.36 -4.61 19.44
C TRP A 62 -1.80 -4.84 18.97
N SER A 63 -2.52 -5.77 19.61
CA SER A 63 -3.90 -6.11 19.26
C SER A 63 -4.91 -5.03 19.66
N THR A 64 -4.53 -4.07 20.51
CA THR A 64 -5.43 -2.99 20.95
C THR A 64 -5.38 -1.78 20.02
N ILE A 65 -4.34 -1.66 19.17
CA ILE A 65 -4.21 -0.56 18.22
C ILE A 65 -5.04 -0.87 16.96
N PRO A 66 -6.01 -0.01 16.60
CA PRO A 66 -6.79 -0.17 15.37
C PRO A 66 -5.88 -0.21 14.13
N GLY A 67 -6.05 -1.25 13.30
CA GLY A 67 -5.30 -1.43 12.05
C GLY A 67 -3.90 -2.05 12.19
N ALA A 68 -3.39 -2.27 13.40
CA ALA A 68 -2.07 -2.85 13.61
C ALA A 68 -2.01 -4.36 13.26
N THR A 69 -3.09 -5.09 13.49
CA THR A 69 -3.20 -6.51 13.15
C THR A 69 -3.48 -6.74 11.66
N GLY A 70 -3.27 -7.96 11.18
CA GLY A 70 -3.65 -8.35 9.83
C GLY A 70 -2.61 -8.10 8.73
N CYS A 71 -1.33 -7.85 9.08
CA CYS A 71 -0.28 -7.67 8.07
C CYS A 71 0.01 -8.93 7.24
N THR A 72 -0.10 -10.12 7.84
CA THR A 72 -0.02 -11.38 7.08
C THR A 72 -1.17 -11.51 6.08
N PRO A 73 -2.46 -11.44 6.47
CA PRO A 73 -3.54 -11.50 5.51
C PRO A 73 -3.51 -10.37 4.47
N HIS A 74 -2.97 -9.20 4.81
CA HIS A 74 -2.67 -8.15 3.82
C HIS A 74 -1.74 -8.68 2.72
N LEU A 75 -0.53 -9.10 3.10
CA LEU A 75 0.49 -9.50 2.13
C LEU A 75 0.11 -10.77 1.38
N THR A 76 -0.53 -11.74 2.05
CA THR A 76 -0.95 -13.00 1.42
C THR A 76 -2.20 -12.86 0.56
N SER A 77 -2.93 -11.73 0.63
CA SER A 77 -4.04 -11.46 -0.29
C SER A 77 -3.56 -11.08 -1.70
N ILE A 78 -2.31 -10.64 -1.86
CA ILE A 78 -1.80 -10.11 -3.12
C ILE A 78 -1.49 -11.19 -4.18
N PRO A 79 -0.80 -12.31 -3.86
CA PRO A 79 -0.36 -13.28 -4.87
C PRO A 79 -1.45 -13.79 -5.83
N PRO A 80 -2.69 -14.11 -5.36
CA PRO A 80 -3.76 -14.54 -6.27
C PRO A 80 -4.17 -13.49 -7.32
N HIS A 81 -3.90 -12.21 -7.07
CA HIS A 81 -4.29 -11.09 -7.94
C HIS A 81 -3.18 -10.64 -8.90
N ILE A 82 -1.92 -11.03 -8.66
CA ILE A 82 -0.78 -10.68 -9.51
C ILE A 82 -1.03 -10.96 -10.99
N PRO A 83 -1.55 -12.13 -11.42
CA PRO A 83 -1.80 -12.37 -12.84
C PRO A 83 -2.74 -11.35 -13.49
N ARG A 84 -3.80 -10.93 -12.77
CA ARG A 84 -4.76 -9.93 -13.28
C ARG A 84 -4.15 -8.54 -13.34
N LEU A 85 -3.36 -8.17 -12.33
CA LEU A 85 -2.61 -6.92 -12.31
C LEU A 85 -1.64 -6.85 -13.50
N LEU A 86 -0.93 -7.94 -13.80
CA LEU A 86 0.02 -8.00 -14.92
C LEU A 86 -0.66 -8.05 -16.30
N VAL A 87 -1.88 -8.58 -16.40
CA VAL A 87 -2.68 -8.45 -17.63
C VAL A 87 -3.02 -6.98 -17.90
N LYS A 88 -3.38 -6.21 -16.87
CA LYS A 88 -3.69 -4.77 -17.00
C LYS A 88 -2.42 -3.91 -17.17
N GLN A 89 -1.34 -4.26 -16.49
CA GLN A 89 -0.07 -3.54 -16.53
C GLN A 89 1.12 -4.53 -16.57
N PRO A 90 1.57 -4.94 -17.77
CA PRO A 90 2.60 -5.98 -17.92
C PRO A 90 3.96 -5.66 -17.28
N SER A 91 4.29 -4.38 -17.15
CA SER A 91 5.56 -3.91 -16.57
C SER A 91 5.49 -3.62 -15.06
N LEU A 92 4.36 -3.92 -14.40
CA LEU A 92 4.13 -3.55 -13.01
C LEU A 92 5.14 -4.22 -12.07
N ALA A 93 5.92 -3.40 -11.37
CA ALA A 93 6.64 -3.88 -10.19
C ALA A 93 5.72 -3.94 -8.99
N ILE A 94 5.87 -4.96 -8.15
CA ILE A 94 5.08 -5.15 -6.94
C ILE A 94 6.03 -5.26 -5.74
N PHE A 95 5.78 -4.45 -4.71
CA PHE A 95 6.53 -4.49 -3.45
C PHE A 95 5.62 -4.37 -2.24
N GLY A 96 5.98 -5.04 -1.15
CA GLY A 96 5.52 -4.65 0.18
C GLY A 96 6.53 -3.70 0.84
N LEU A 97 6.08 -2.79 1.70
CA LEU A 97 6.95 -1.87 2.44
C LEU A 97 6.53 -1.76 3.91
N SER A 98 7.51 -1.79 4.82
CA SER A 98 7.34 -1.43 6.23
C SER A 98 8.61 -0.79 6.82
N THR A 99 8.49 -0.25 8.03
CA THR A 99 9.62 0.23 8.83
C THR A 99 10.38 -0.91 9.55
N GLN A 100 9.97 -2.18 9.37
CA GLN A 100 10.72 -3.31 9.91
C GLN A 100 12.11 -3.41 9.27
N ALA A 101 13.07 -3.92 10.05
CA ALA A 101 14.45 -4.08 9.62
C ALA A 101 14.55 -5.02 8.41
N HIS A 102 15.55 -4.80 7.56
CA HIS A 102 15.74 -5.61 6.35
C HIS A 102 15.79 -7.12 6.63
N VAL A 103 16.46 -7.53 7.72
CA VAL A 103 16.57 -8.95 8.13
C VAL A 103 15.21 -9.56 8.47
N GLU A 104 14.30 -8.78 9.05
CA GLU A 104 12.93 -9.24 9.32
C GLU A 104 12.10 -9.32 8.03
N GLN A 105 12.32 -8.41 7.08
CA GLN A 105 11.66 -8.48 5.78
C GLN A 105 12.09 -9.73 5.00
N VAL A 106 13.37 -10.09 5.04
CA VAL A 106 13.89 -11.33 4.43
C VAL A 106 13.22 -12.56 5.06
N GLU A 107 13.17 -12.60 6.39
CA GLU A 107 12.48 -13.66 7.14
C GLU A 107 11.00 -13.75 6.75
N ALA A 108 10.28 -12.62 6.75
CA ALA A 108 8.86 -12.57 6.46
C ALA A 108 8.57 -13.04 5.02
N LYS A 109 9.37 -12.61 4.04
CA LYS A 109 9.23 -13.07 2.66
C LYS A 109 9.37 -14.59 2.55
N GLN A 110 10.37 -15.16 3.20
CA GLN A 110 10.63 -16.60 3.16
C GLN A 110 9.51 -17.39 3.84
N ARG A 111 9.17 -17.03 5.08
CA ARG A 111 8.12 -17.72 5.85
C ARG A 111 6.74 -17.62 5.19
N LEU A 112 6.41 -16.49 4.58
CA LEU A 112 5.13 -16.26 3.91
C LEU A 112 5.13 -16.70 2.43
N ASN A 113 6.27 -17.18 1.91
CA ASN A 113 6.44 -17.57 0.51
C ASN A 113 5.94 -16.51 -0.49
N LEU A 114 6.31 -15.24 -0.26
CA LEU A 114 5.82 -14.13 -1.09
C LEU A 114 6.56 -14.09 -2.44
N PRO A 115 5.84 -14.03 -3.58
CA PRO A 115 6.44 -14.00 -4.91
C PRO A 115 6.95 -12.61 -5.34
N PHE A 116 6.91 -11.62 -4.44
CA PHE A 116 7.32 -10.23 -4.69
C PHE A 116 8.35 -9.75 -3.66
N GLY A 117 8.96 -8.59 -3.89
CA GLY A 117 9.97 -8.03 -2.99
C GLY A 117 9.34 -7.36 -1.76
N LEU A 118 10.05 -7.38 -0.64
CA LEU A 118 9.72 -6.54 0.52
C LEU A 118 10.84 -5.51 0.66
N LEU A 119 10.46 -4.26 0.87
CA LEU A 119 11.33 -3.12 1.08
C LEU A 119 11.35 -2.77 2.57
N SER A 120 12.51 -2.32 3.05
CA SER A 120 12.69 -1.84 4.42
C SER A 120 12.94 -0.34 4.39
N ASP A 121 12.06 0.41 5.05
CA ASP A 121 12.24 1.82 5.40
C ASP A 121 12.60 1.94 6.89
N GLU A 122 13.56 1.12 7.36
CA GLU A 122 14.00 1.05 8.76
C GLU A 122 14.52 2.40 9.29
N LYS A 123 15.02 3.26 8.39
CA LYS A 123 15.49 4.61 8.71
C LYS A 123 14.39 5.67 8.65
N GLU A 124 13.16 5.29 8.27
CA GLU A 124 12.00 6.15 8.13
C GLU A 124 12.20 7.32 7.13
N GLU A 125 13.14 7.18 6.18
CA GLU A 125 13.47 8.24 5.23
C GLU A 125 12.28 8.50 4.30
N LEU A 126 11.64 7.44 3.80
CA LEU A 126 10.45 7.58 2.95
C LEU A 126 9.23 8.02 3.77
N LEU A 127 9.03 7.42 4.95
CA LEU A 127 7.96 7.78 5.88
C LEU A 127 7.94 9.27 6.18
N GLN A 128 9.11 9.84 6.51
CA GLN A 128 9.24 11.24 6.87
C GLN A 128 9.12 12.16 5.65
N ALA A 129 9.80 11.82 4.54
CA ALA A 129 9.82 12.67 3.35
C ALA A 129 8.43 12.85 2.69
N LEU A 130 7.56 11.85 2.81
CA LEU A 130 6.20 11.88 2.27
C LEU A 130 5.13 12.16 3.33
N GLU A 131 5.52 12.35 4.60
CA GLU A 131 4.60 12.48 5.74
C GLU A 131 3.54 11.36 5.76
N ILE A 132 3.98 10.11 5.55
CA ILE A 132 3.08 8.97 5.40
C ILE A 132 2.32 8.74 6.71
N PRO A 133 0.98 8.56 6.66
CA PRO A 133 0.18 8.23 7.83
C PRO A 133 0.75 7.05 8.61
N SER A 134 1.01 7.26 9.89
CA SER A 134 1.66 6.31 10.78
C SER A 134 1.06 6.33 12.18
N PHE A 135 1.45 5.38 13.01
CA PHE A 135 1.20 5.38 14.44
C PHE A 135 2.47 4.93 15.19
N GLU A 136 2.54 5.28 16.47
CA GLU A 136 3.67 4.94 17.32
C GLU A 136 3.29 3.92 18.38
N LEU A 137 4.19 2.97 18.64
CA LEU A 137 4.11 2.07 19.78
C LEU A 137 5.52 1.73 20.24
N GLU A 138 5.76 1.81 21.56
CA GLU A 138 7.04 1.48 22.18
C GLU A 138 8.24 2.20 21.52
N GLY A 139 8.05 3.46 21.11
CA GLY A 139 9.09 4.29 20.50
C GLY A 139 9.42 3.94 19.04
N LYS A 140 8.58 3.15 18.36
CA LYS A 140 8.72 2.81 16.94
C LYS A 140 7.53 3.32 16.15
N ARG A 141 7.78 3.81 14.93
CA ARG A 141 6.73 4.21 13.98
C ARG A 141 6.38 3.08 13.04
N TYR A 142 5.08 2.97 12.76
CA TYR A 142 4.51 1.96 11.87
C TYR A 142 3.59 2.64 10.87
N PHE A 143 3.66 2.24 9.60
CA PHE A 143 2.72 2.75 8.60
C PHE A 143 1.28 2.35 8.94
N ARG A 144 0.34 3.23 8.62
CA ARG A 144 -1.05 2.82 8.43
C ARG A 144 -1.17 2.11 7.08
N ARG A 145 -2.05 1.10 7.02
CA ARG A 145 -2.19 0.22 5.87
C ARG A 145 -2.74 0.97 4.65
N MET A 146 -2.03 0.89 3.53
CA MET A 146 -2.46 1.46 2.25
C MET A 146 -1.79 0.77 1.07
N THR A 147 -2.32 1.02 -0.12
CA THR A 147 -1.67 0.68 -1.39
C THR A 147 -1.44 1.95 -2.19
N LEU A 148 -0.24 2.14 -2.73
CA LEU A 148 0.10 3.26 -3.61
C LEU A 148 0.39 2.72 -5.03
N LEU A 149 -0.04 3.47 -6.04
CA LEU A 149 0.42 3.31 -7.41
C LEU A 149 1.39 4.43 -7.74
N LEU A 150 2.64 4.07 -7.99
CA LEU A 150 3.72 4.99 -8.34
C LEU A 150 3.99 4.91 -9.84
N GLN A 151 4.08 6.05 -10.50
CA GLN A 151 4.37 6.11 -11.93
C GLN A 151 4.93 7.47 -12.28
N GLY A 152 5.96 7.52 -13.12
CA GLY A 152 6.51 8.77 -13.64
C GLY A 152 7.10 9.68 -12.56
N GLY A 153 7.65 9.13 -11.47
CA GLY A 153 8.25 9.92 -10.40
C GLY A 153 7.26 10.46 -9.37
N GLN A 154 6.00 10.02 -9.38
CA GLN A 154 4.96 10.51 -8.46
C GLN A 154 4.02 9.39 -8.00
N ILE A 155 3.26 9.68 -6.95
CA ILE A 155 2.14 8.86 -6.48
C ILE A 155 0.91 9.23 -7.33
N THR A 156 0.46 8.34 -8.21
CA THR A 156 -0.63 8.62 -9.15
C THR A 156 -2.00 8.22 -8.63
N ARG A 157 -2.06 7.16 -7.81
CA ARG A 157 -3.27 6.71 -7.12
C ARG A 157 -2.93 6.10 -5.77
N LEU A 158 -3.91 6.06 -4.89
CA LEU A 158 -3.79 5.44 -3.57
C LEU A 158 -5.10 4.77 -3.16
N ASP A 159 -4.98 3.76 -2.32
CA ASP A 159 -6.08 3.14 -1.59
C ASP A 159 -5.81 3.25 -0.09
N TYR A 160 -6.55 4.13 0.58
CA TYR A 160 -6.45 4.42 2.00
C TYR A 160 -7.78 4.94 2.56
N PRO A 161 -8.16 4.54 3.78
CA PRO A 161 -7.59 3.46 4.59
C PRO A 161 -8.00 2.06 4.11
N ILE A 162 -7.14 1.05 4.34
CA ILE A 162 -7.50 -0.37 4.14
C ILE A 162 -7.90 -0.98 5.49
N HIS A 163 -9.21 -1.04 5.76
CA HIS A 163 -9.77 -1.59 7.00
C HIS A 163 -9.87 -3.12 7.02
N VAL A 164 -10.05 -3.75 5.85
CA VAL A 164 -10.15 -5.20 5.69
C VAL A 164 -8.87 -5.69 4.99
N PRO A 165 -7.85 -6.15 5.73
CA PRO A 165 -6.54 -6.46 5.15
C PRO A 165 -6.59 -7.49 4.02
N GLN A 166 -7.51 -8.47 4.11
CA GLN A 166 -7.68 -9.55 3.14
C GLN A 166 -8.18 -9.06 1.76
N GLU A 167 -8.71 -7.84 1.66
CA GLU A 167 -9.22 -7.28 0.42
C GLU A 167 -8.18 -6.46 -0.35
N ALA A 168 -6.97 -6.25 0.20
CA ALA A 168 -5.99 -5.38 -0.44
C ALA A 168 -5.62 -5.83 -1.86
N GLY A 169 -5.45 -7.14 -2.09
CA GLY A 169 -5.17 -7.69 -3.41
C GLY A 169 -6.27 -7.40 -4.44
N SER A 170 -7.55 -7.54 -4.05
CA SER A 170 -8.67 -7.26 -4.95
C SER A 170 -8.88 -5.75 -5.16
N ARG A 171 -8.75 -4.95 -4.11
CA ARG A 171 -8.85 -3.48 -4.17
C ARG A 171 -7.77 -2.86 -5.05
N ALA A 172 -6.57 -3.44 -5.02
CA ALA A 172 -5.45 -3.00 -5.85
C ALA A 172 -5.73 -3.08 -7.36
N GLU A 173 -6.58 -4.00 -7.82
CA GLU A 173 -7.01 -4.05 -9.24
C GLU A 173 -7.73 -2.76 -9.65
N GLY A 174 -8.44 -2.11 -8.72
CA GLY A 174 -9.13 -0.84 -8.93
C GLY A 174 -8.18 0.35 -9.17
N LEU A 175 -6.94 0.27 -8.69
CA LEU A 175 -5.93 1.32 -8.92
C LEU A 175 -5.38 1.29 -10.35
N LEU A 176 -5.56 0.20 -11.10
CA LEU A 176 -5.14 0.11 -12.51
C LEU A 176 -6.28 0.42 -13.48
N ARG A 177 -7.40 1.00 -13.00
CA ARG A 177 -8.46 1.48 -13.88
C ARG A 177 -7.93 2.57 -14.81
N THR A 178 -8.27 2.45 -16.08
CA THR A 178 -8.03 3.47 -17.10
C THR A 178 -8.87 4.71 -16.82
N GLU A 179 -8.49 5.84 -17.40
CA GLU A 179 -9.30 7.07 -17.31
C GLU A 179 -10.71 6.87 -17.87
N GLN A 180 -10.83 6.11 -18.97
CA GLN A 180 -12.13 5.77 -19.55
C GLN A 180 -12.99 4.94 -18.58
N GLU A 181 -12.44 3.88 -17.98
CA GLU A 181 -13.17 3.07 -17.00
C GLU A 181 -13.65 3.89 -15.79
N LEU A 182 -12.89 4.92 -15.40
CA LEU A 182 -13.28 5.82 -14.31
C LEU A 182 -14.35 6.82 -14.75
N MET A 183 -14.26 7.36 -15.96
CA MET A 183 -15.28 8.25 -16.52
C MET A 183 -16.62 7.52 -16.65
N ASP A 184 -16.62 6.31 -17.21
CA ASP A 184 -17.82 5.49 -17.39
C ASP A 184 -18.52 5.19 -16.04
N GLU A 185 -17.75 4.97 -14.97
CA GLU A 185 -18.28 4.72 -13.63
C GLU A 185 -18.91 5.97 -13.00
N VAL A 186 -18.30 7.15 -13.20
CA VAL A 186 -18.86 8.42 -12.77
C VAL A 186 -20.18 8.69 -13.49
N GLU A 187 -20.21 8.51 -14.81
CA GLU A 187 -21.42 8.66 -15.62
C GLU A 187 -22.54 7.69 -15.17
N ALA A 188 -22.20 6.42 -14.93
CA ALA A 188 -23.15 5.43 -14.44
C ALA A 188 -23.71 5.78 -13.05
N ARG A 189 -22.86 6.27 -12.14
CA ARG A 189 -23.27 6.71 -10.80
C ARG A 189 -24.20 7.91 -10.87
N ASP A 190 -23.87 8.90 -11.69
CA ASP A 190 -24.66 10.11 -11.85
C ASP A 190 -26.03 9.79 -12.50
N ALA A 191 -26.04 8.89 -13.49
CA ALA A 191 -27.29 8.37 -14.08
C ALA A 191 -28.16 7.62 -13.06
N ALA A 192 -27.57 6.79 -12.21
CA ALA A 192 -28.29 6.08 -11.15
C ALA A 192 -28.87 7.05 -10.11
N ALA A 193 -28.10 8.06 -9.69
CA ALA A 193 -28.57 9.09 -8.78
C ALA A 193 -29.74 9.91 -9.37
N ALA A 194 -29.65 10.28 -10.65
CA ALA A 194 -30.72 10.97 -11.36
C ALA A 194 -32.00 10.11 -11.48
N ALA A 195 -31.85 8.81 -11.73
CA ALA A 195 -32.98 7.88 -11.80
C ALA A 195 -33.69 7.72 -10.44
N SER A 196 -32.93 7.67 -9.33
CA SER A 196 -33.50 7.62 -7.98
C SER A 196 -34.20 8.91 -7.56
N GLN A 197 -33.77 10.08 -8.07
CA GLN A 197 -34.44 11.36 -7.82
C GLN A 197 -35.73 11.54 -8.61
N THR A 198 -35.88 10.86 -9.74
CA THR A 198 -37.09 10.95 -10.59
C THR A 198 -38.22 10.04 -10.09
N GLN A 199 -37.92 9.10 -9.19
CA GLN A 199 -38.87 8.15 -8.59
C GLN A 199 -39.37 8.56 -7.19
N ALA A 200 -38.95 9.73 -6.69
CA ALA A 200 -39.39 10.33 -5.42
C ALA A 200 -40.34 11.50 -5.66
#